data_AF-A0A0S2EWR7-F1
#
_entry.id   AF-A0A0S2EWR7-F1
#
_cell.length_a   1.000
_cell.length_b   1.000
_cell.length_c   1.000
_cell.angle_alpha   90.00
_cell.angle_beta   90.00
_cell.angle_gamma   90.00
#
_symmetry.space_group_name_H-M   'P 1'
#
loop_
_entity.id
_entity.type
_entity.pdbx_description
1 polymer ?
#
loop_
_entity_poly.entity_id
_entity_poly.type
_entity_poly.pdbx_seq_one_letter_code
_entity_poly.pdbx_strand_id
1 'polypeptide(L)'
;MLEMLDNPQLVKIHFETHDDLVLVWANGAPPLVAEFVQVKGAEADKLWSVADLCLRKKQAVGSSIFEKSLDRDQHEETACFRIVTLRPVVSALTPLTYKRGNEARAIDCDEMVALKADLDGRMPNVVSKRGNGTGYWLDNCQWDARHDEVAVKTHNRMRLFEIMQAAGSLLLLEHIDILLDELRKLVKTAGDAKWKPDKAKKILTRKAFLTMWDACLAKLKDDAAQPSGGKLIEKMSNASLTGTVVAMAVDMRLDYARSVRTSRYMQPDEASQLQGRVKSEVQNLSAKRAAGTLDLDGPAFHALCVDRMDAINASLPADQGDRSAFLKGCMYDIADRCLLRFDRTGL
;
A
#
# COMPACT_ATOMS: atom_id res chain seq x y z
N MET A 1 8.64 2.68 5.27
CA MET A 1 7.53 3.53 5.75
C MET A 1 7.04 3.09 7.12
N LEU A 2 6.43 1.91 7.29
CA LEU A 2 6.00 1.42 8.62
C LEU A 2 7.15 1.40 9.65
N GLU A 3 8.34 0.98 9.22
CA GLU A 3 9.56 1.04 10.02
C GLU A 3 9.88 2.45 10.56
N MET A 4 9.55 3.51 9.82
CA MET A 4 9.81 4.89 10.24
C MET A 4 8.81 5.37 11.31
N LEU A 5 7.61 4.78 11.37
CA LEU A 5 6.66 5.04 12.46
C LEU A 5 7.23 4.48 13.77
N ASP A 6 7.62 3.21 13.71
CA ASP A 6 7.97 2.36 14.86
C ASP A 6 9.39 2.59 15.38
N ASN A 7 10.35 2.84 14.47
CA ASN A 7 11.76 2.98 14.81
C ASN A 7 12.24 4.43 14.68
N PRO A 8 12.52 5.14 15.80
CA PRO A 8 12.99 6.52 15.76
C PRO A 8 14.40 6.68 15.17
N GLN A 9 15.19 5.60 15.08
CA GLN A 9 16.52 5.64 14.49
C GLN A 9 16.47 5.82 12.96
N LEU A 10 15.36 5.46 12.30
CA LEU A 10 15.21 5.69 10.86
C LEU A 10 14.84 7.16 10.59
N VAL A 11 15.84 7.99 10.33
CA VAL A 11 15.69 9.46 10.28
C VAL A 11 15.22 9.98 8.91
N LYS A 12 15.54 9.29 7.82
CA LYS A 12 15.06 9.65 6.47
C LYS A 12 15.13 8.46 5.49
N ILE A 13 14.31 8.55 4.44
CA ILE A 13 14.29 7.62 3.30
C ILE A 13 14.51 8.43 2.03
N HIS A 14 15.39 7.94 1.16
CA HIS A 14 15.57 8.46 -0.20
C HIS A 14 14.95 7.47 -1.18
N PHE A 15 14.03 7.93 -2.01
CA PHE A 15 13.36 7.18 -3.07
C PHE A 15 14.08 7.43 -4.40
N GLU A 16 15.08 6.61 -4.71
CA GLU A 16 15.91 6.84 -5.89
C GLU A 16 15.19 6.44 -7.17
N THR A 17 14.77 5.18 -7.23
CA THR A 17 13.98 4.59 -8.31
C THR A 17 12.78 3.85 -7.72
N HIS A 18 12.06 3.10 -8.55
CA HIS A 18 10.93 2.28 -8.07
C HIS A 18 11.39 1.12 -7.17
N ASP A 19 12.60 0.59 -7.41
CA ASP A 19 13.11 -0.61 -6.76
C ASP A 19 14.34 -0.34 -5.87
N ASP A 20 14.92 0.87 -5.91
CA ASP A 20 16.10 1.24 -5.13
C ASP A 20 15.78 2.37 -4.14
N LEU A 21 16.11 2.13 -2.87
CA LEU A 21 15.90 3.07 -1.75
C LEU A 21 17.17 3.22 -0.93
N VAL A 22 17.33 4.36 -0.27
CA VAL A 22 18.34 4.53 0.78
C VAL A 22 17.64 4.85 2.10
N LEU A 23 17.85 4.00 3.09
CA LEU A 23 17.41 4.22 4.47
C LEU A 23 18.58 4.82 5.24
N VAL A 24 18.36 5.93 5.94
CA VAL A 24 19.41 6.54 6.77
C VAL A 24 19.06 6.41 8.24
N TRP A 25 19.98 5.83 8.98
CA TRP A 25 19.81 5.46 10.39
C TRP A 25 20.75 6.27 11.30
N ALA A 26 20.21 6.75 12.41
CA ALA A 26 20.95 7.39 13.48
C ALA A 26 21.10 6.42 14.67
N ASN A 27 22.21 5.66 14.68
CA ASN A 27 22.48 4.64 15.70
C ASN A 27 23.25 5.19 16.91
N GLY A 28 22.93 6.41 17.34
CA GLY A 28 23.64 7.12 18.40
C GLY A 28 24.68 8.09 17.85
N ALA A 29 25.96 7.81 18.07
CA ALA A 29 27.05 8.68 17.62
C ALA A 29 27.31 8.53 16.11
N PRO A 30 27.78 9.60 15.42
CA PRO A 30 28.24 9.50 14.04
C PRO A 30 29.35 8.45 13.84
N PRO A 31 29.51 7.90 12.63
CA PRO A 31 28.77 8.23 11.41
C PRO A 31 27.36 7.63 11.38
N LEU A 32 26.46 8.25 10.61
CA LEU A 32 25.17 7.65 10.30
C LEU A 32 25.37 6.36 9.47
N VAL A 33 24.36 5.50 9.45
CA VAL A 33 24.35 4.33 8.56
C VAL A 33 23.46 4.64 7.35
N ALA A 34 23.99 4.46 6.15
CA ALA A 34 23.23 4.49 4.90
C ALA A 34 23.01 3.05 4.44
N GLU A 35 21.78 2.56 4.56
CA GLU A 35 21.39 1.25 4.09
C GLU A 35 20.76 1.33 2.70
N PHE A 36 21.46 0.78 1.72
CA PHE A 36 21.04 0.71 0.33
C PHE A 36 20.16 -0.52 0.13
N VAL A 37 18.88 -0.29 -0.11
CA VAL A 37 17.88 -1.33 -0.30
C VAL A 37 17.61 -1.48 -1.78
N GLN A 38 17.76 -2.70 -2.28
CA GLN A 38 17.45 -3.06 -3.66
C GLN A 38 16.39 -4.16 -3.69
N VAL A 39 15.25 -3.86 -4.29
CA VAL A 39 14.11 -4.76 -4.42
C VAL A 39 14.20 -5.50 -5.75
N LYS A 40 14.01 -6.82 -5.72
CA LYS A 40 13.95 -7.70 -6.89
C LYS A 40 12.66 -8.53 -6.87
N GLY A 41 11.53 -7.84 -6.99
CA GLY A 41 10.19 -8.44 -6.91
C GLY A 41 9.62 -8.94 -8.24
N ALA A 42 10.17 -8.49 -9.38
CA ALA A 42 9.59 -8.72 -10.71
C ALA A 42 10.23 -9.89 -11.50
N GLU A 43 11.26 -10.55 -10.96
CA GLU A 43 11.93 -11.65 -11.66
C GLU A 43 11.14 -12.96 -11.52
N ALA A 44 11.07 -13.72 -12.63
CA ALA A 44 10.35 -14.99 -12.73
C ALA A 44 10.84 -16.04 -11.72
N ASP A 45 10.05 -17.09 -11.53
CA ASP A 45 10.12 -18.16 -10.52
C ASP A 45 11.51 -18.85 -10.40
N LYS A 46 12.49 -18.15 -9.83
CA LYS A 46 13.86 -18.63 -9.60
C LYS A 46 14.31 -18.40 -8.17
N LEU A 47 15.13 -19.31 -7.68
CA LEU A 47 15.93 -19.11 -6.47
C LEU A 47 17.16 -18.28 -6.83
N TRP A 48 17.46 -17.27 -6.03
CA TRP A 48 18.63 -16.41 -6.25
C TRP A 48 19.91 -17.13 -5.88
N SER A 49 20.91 -17.06 -6.76
CA SER A 49 22.22 -17.69 -6.60
C SER A 49 23.38 -16.68 -6.54
N VAL A 50 24.56 -17.15 -6.14
CA VAL A 50 25.80 -16.35 -6.18
C VAL A 50 26.13 -15.92 -7.62
N ALA A 51 25.81 -16.76 -8.60
CA ALA A 51 26.00 -16.42 -10.01
C ALA A 51 25.10 -15.23 -10.44
N ASP A 52 23.84 -15.19 -9.98
CA ASP A 52 22.94 -14.07 -10.26
C ASP A 52 23.47 -12.75 -9.67
N LEU A 53 24.03 -12.80 -8.46
CA LEU A 53 24.64 -11.63 -7.81
C LEU A 53 25.80 -11.04 -8.60
N CYS A 54 26.61 -11.92 -9.20
CA CYS A 54 27.81 -11.57 -9.95
C CYS A 54 27.53 -11.30 -11.44
N LEU A 55 26.31 -11.57 -11.92
CA LEU A 55 25.98 -11.46 -13.33
C LEU A 55 26.03 -10.01 -13.80
N ARG A 56 27.01 -9.70 -14.65
CA ARG A 56 27.12 -8.39 -15.30
C ARG A 56 26.13 -8.27 -16.45
N LYS A 57 25.31 -7.22 -16.42
CA LYS A 57 24.41 -6.88 -17.53
C LYS A 57 25.23 -6.46 -18.74
N LYS A 58 25.03 -7.16 -19.87
CA LYS A 58 25.80 -6.94 -21.11
C LYS A 58 27.32 -6.97 -20.88
N GLN A 59 27.79 -7.79 -19.92
CA GLN A 59 29.20 -7.91 -19.53
C GLN A 59 29.87 -6.60 -19.04
N ALA A 60 29.09 -5.56 -18.74
CA ALA A 60 29.64 -4.28 -18.28
C ALA A 60 30.16 -4.39 -16.84
N VAL A 61 31.40 -3.95 -16.59
CA VAL A 61 31.97 -3.83 -15.24
C VAL A 61 31.13 -2.86 -14.41
N GLY A 62 30.92 -3.17 -13.13
CA GLY A 62 30.10 -2.34 -12.24
C GLY A 62 28.59 -2.52 -12.43
N SER A 63 28.15 -3.50 -13.23
CA SER A 63 26.73 -3.67 -13.54
C SER A 63 26.03 -4.80 -12.79
N SER A 64 26.80 -5.69 -12.14
CA SER A 64 26.26 -6.76 -11.30
C SER A 64 25.64 -6.20 -10.01
N ILE A 65 24.81 -7.01 -9.32
CA ILE A 65 24.19 -6.59 -8.05
C ILE A 65 25.26 -6.35 -6.99
N PHE A 66 26.24 -7.26 -6.92
CA PHE A 66 27.36 -7.17 -5.99
C PHE A 66 28.18 -5.90 -6.18
N GLU A 67 28.65 -5.62 -7.41
CA GLU A 67 29.45 -4.43 -7.70
C GLU A 67 28.66 -3.14 -7.45
N LYS A 68 27.40 -3.07 -7.89
CA LYS A 68 26.57 -1.89 -7.71
C LYS A 68 26.31 -1.57 -6.24
N SER A 69 26.09 -2.61 -5.44
CA SER A 69 25.91 -2.46 -4.01
C SER A 69 27.20 -1.90 -3.39
N LEU A 70 28.34 -2.52 -3.67
CA LEU A 70 29.62 -2.12 -3.09
C LEU A 70 30.09 -0.73 -3.54
N ASP A 71 29.79 -0.29 -4.77
CA ASP A 71 30.07 1.08 -5.25
C ASP A 71 29.35 2.17 -4.43
N ARG A 72 28.30 1.80 -3.68
CA ARG A 72 27.62 2.74 -2.77
C ARG A 72 28.43 3.09 -1.54
N ASP A 73 29.42 2.29 -1.19
CA ASP A 73 30.37 2.60 -0.12
C ASP A 73 31.39 3.64 -0.60
N GLN A 74 30.94 4.89 -0.65
CA GLN A 74 31.70 6.04 -1.16
C GLN A 74 31.44 7.34 -0.39
N HIS A 75 30.65 7.30 0.68
CA HIS A 75 30.28 8.46 1.48
C HIS A 75 30.78 8.31 2.92
N GLU A 76 30.59 9.33 3.75
CA GLU A 76 31.02 9.33 5.15
C GLU A 76 30.20 8.36 6.00
N GLU A 77 28.93 8.12 5.62
CA GLU A 77 28.08 7.14 6.27
C GLU A 77 28.63 5.71 6.15
N THR A 78 28.36 4.89 7.15
CA THR A 78 28.62 3.44 7.06
C THR A 78 27.62 2.83 6.08
N ALA A 79 28.12 2.22 5.01
CA ALA A 79 27.28 1.61 3.98
C ALA A 79 26.84 0.21 4.40
N CYS A 80 25.53 0.00 4.49
CA CYS A 80 24.91 -1.32 4.62
C CYS A 80 24.10 -1.64 3.37
N PHE A 81 23.89 -2.93 3.10
CA PHE A 81 23.19 -3.39 1.90
C PHE A 81 22.01 -4.27 2.29
N ARG A 82 20.88 -4.11 1.61
CA ARG A 82 19.72 -4.97 1.79
C ARG A 82 19.17 -5.37 0.43
N ILE A 83 19.06 -6.67 0.18
CA ILE A 83 18.46 -7.21 -1.03
C ILE A 83 17.11 -7.79 -0.63
N VAL A 84 16.02 -7.31 -1.24
CA VAL A 84 14.66 -7.76 -0.93
C VAL A 84 14.14 -8.57 -2.10
N THR A 85 13.71 -9.81 -1.84
CA THR A 85 13.16 -10.71 -2.86
C THR A 85 11.86 -11.32 -2.39
N LEU A 86 10.99 -11.73 -3.32
CA LEU A 86 9.85 -12.57 -2.97
C LEU A 86 10.32 -14.01 -2.76
N ARG A 87 11.08 -14.56 -3.71
CA ARG A 87 11.57 -15.94 -3.58
C ARG A 87 12.75 -16.08 -2.62
N PRO A 88 12.88 -17.25 -1.96
CA PRO A 88 14.07 -17.59 -1.19
C PRO A 88 15.34 -17.60 -2.04
N VAL A 89 16.46 -17.72 -1.34
CA VAL A 89 17.79 -17.90 -1.93
C VAL A 89 18.19 -19.38 -1.94
N VAL A 90 19.19 -19.72 -2.75
CA VAL A 90 19.85 -21.02 -2.64
C VAL A 90 20.63 -21.12 -1.32
N SER A 91 20.96 -22.35 -0.90
CA SER A 91 21.65 -22.63 0.37
C SER A 91 22.93 -21.82 0.58
N ALA A 92 23.71 -21.61 -0.49
CA ALA A 92 24.94 -20.83 -0.44
C ALA A 92 24.76 -19.37 0.04
N LEU A 93 23.56 -18.80 -0.11
CA LEU A 93 23.23 -17.44 0.32
C LEU A 93 22.41 -17.40 1.62
N THR A 94 22.02 -18.55 2.18
CA THR A 94 21.26 -18.63 3.43
C THR A 94 21.89 -17.86 4.59
N PRO A 95 23.23 -17.82 4.79
CA PRO A 95 23.84 -17.03 5.85
C PRO A 95 23.44 -15.54 5.82
N LEU A 96 23.24 -14.97 4.62
CA LEU A 96 22.85 -13.57 4.47
C LEU A 96 21.39 -13.30 4.89
N THR A 97 20.56 -14.33 5.04
CA THR A 97 19.17 -14.21 5.50
C THR A 97 19.07 -13.97 7.01
N TYR A 98 20.13 -14.30 7.77
CA TYR A 98 20.22 -13.97 9.18
C TYR A 98 20.52 -12.48 9.39
N LYS A 99 20.01 -11.91 10.48
CA LYS A 99 20.28 -10.51 10.87
C LYS A 99 21.79 -10.29 11.01
N ARG A 100 22.28 -9.11 10.58
CA ARG A 100 23.68 -8.70 10.78
C ARG A 100 24.08 -8.85 12.26
N GLY A 101 25.30 -9.34 12.50
CA GLY A 101 25.82 -9.63 13.84
C GLY A 101 25.32 -10.94 14.48
N ASN A 102 24.51 -11.75 13.79
CA ASN A 102 24.13 -13.08 14.26
C ASN A 102 25.31 -14.07 14.10
N GLU A 103 25.47 -14.99 15.06
CA GLU A 103 26.54 -16.00 15.06
C GLU A 103 26.51 -16.93 13.85
N ALA A 104 25.32 -17.25 13.31
CA ALA A 104 25.14 -18.13 12.15
C ALA A 104 25.64 -17.51 10.82
N ARG A 105 26.19 -16.29 10.89
CA ARG A 105 26.84 -15.59 9.77
C ARG A 105 28.15 -14.94 10.21
N ALA A 106 28.79 -15.46 11.25
CA ALA A 106 30.13 -15.07 11.62
C ALA A 106 31.08 -15.31 10.43
N ILE A 107 32.01 -14.37 10.18
CA ILE A 107 32.82 -14.37 8.95
C ILE A 107 33.74 -15.59 8.81
N ASP A 108 34.02 -16.24 9.94
CA ASP A 108 34.87 -17.41 10.10
C ASP A 108 34.09 -18.74 10.05
N CYS A 109 32.75 -18.71 10.00
CA CYS A 109 31.98 -19.94 9.84
C CYS A 109 32.13 -20.52 8.42
N ASP A 110 32.05 -21.84 8.31
CA ASP A 110 32.32 -22.57 7.06
C ASP A 110 31.47 -22.06 5.89
N GLU A 111 30.19 -21.76 6.13
CA GLU A 111 29.29 -21.26 5.09
C GLU A 111 29.67 -19.86 4.60
N MET A 112 30.09 -18.97 5.49
CA MET A 112 30.51 -17.60 5.14
C MET A 112 31.88 -17.60 4.46
N VAL A 113 32.81 -18.46 4.89
CA VAL A 113 34.11 -18.65 4.25
C VAL A 113 33.93 -19.19 2.83
N ALA A 114 33.07 -20.19 2.65
CA ALA A 114 32.75 -20.75 1.33
C ALA A 114 32.09 -19.71 0.42
N LEU A 115 31.11 -18.96 0.93
CA LEU A 115 30.44 -17.89 0.18
C LEU A 115 31.42 -16.78 -0.24
N LYS A 116 32.32 -16.37 0.66
CA LYS A 116 33.37 -15.40 0.36
C LYS A 116 34.29 -15.91 -0.75
N ALA A 117 34.74 -17.15 -0.67
CA ALA A 117 35.61 -17.75 -1.68
C ALA A 117 34.93 -17.82 -3.06
N ASP A 118 33.65 -18.18 -3.13
CA ASP A 118 32.89 -18.20 -4.40
C ASP A 118 32.72 -16.79 -4.98
N LEU A 119 32.40 -15.79 -4.15
CA LEU A 119 32.32 -14.39 -4.59
C LEU A 119 33.66 -13.87 -5.09
N ASP A 120 34.75 -14.09 -4.36
CA ASP A 120 36.10 -13.65 -4.76
C ASP A 120 36.57 -14.35 -6.04
N GLY A 121 36.24 -15.64 -6.21
CA GLY A 121 36.55 -16.40 -7.41
C GLY A 121 35.80 -15.90 -8.64
N ARG A 122 34.53 -15.50 -8.49
CA ARG A 122 33.71 -14.96 -9.58
C ARG A 122 34.04 -13.51 -9.90
N MET A 123 34.34 -12.71 -8.87
CA MET A 123 34.49 -11.26 -8.94
C MET A 123 35.82 -10.81 -8.31
N PRO A 124 36.96 -11.17 -8.92
CA PRO A 124 38.27 -10.86 -8.35
C PRO A 124 38.53 -9.36 -8.31
N ASN A 125 39.15 -8.90 -7.21
CA ASN A 125 39.63 -7.52 -7.01
C ASN A 125 38.55 -6.43 -7.03
N VAL A 126 37.28 -6.79 -6.83
CA VAL A 126 36.20 -5.80 -6.69
C VAL A 126 36.28 -5.16 -5.30
N VAL A 127 36.48 -3.84 -5.27
CA VAL A 127 36.52 -3.02 -4.05
C VAL A 127 35.68 -1.76 -4.23
N SER A 128 35.17 -1.24 -3.12
CA SER A 128 34.50 0.05 -3.07
C SER A 128 35.50 1.21 -3.25
N LYS A 129 34.99 2.44 -3.38
CA LYS A 129 35.82 3.65 -3.42
C LYS A 129 36.56 3.92 -2.10
N ARG A 130 36.14 3.27 -1.01
CA ARG A 130 36.81 3.30 0.30
C ARG A 130 37.76 2.12 0.51
N GLY A 131 37.96 1.27 -0.50
CA GLY A 131 38.86 0.12 -0.44
C GLY A 131 38.27 -1.11 0.23
N ASN A 132 36.97 -1.12 0.54
CA ASN A 132 36.29 -2.26 1.15
C ASN A 132 35.95 -3.31 0.08
N GLY A 133 36.24 -4.58 0.35
CA GLY A 133 35.99 -5.70 -0.57
C GLY A 133 34.83 -6.61 -0.14
N THR A 134 34.85 -7.86 -0.63
CA THR A 134 33.84 -8.90 -0.39
C THR A 134 33.53 -9.14 1.09
N GLY A 135 34.55 -9.17 1.96
CA GLY A 135 34.36 -9.40 3.39
C GLY A 135 33.50 -8.31 4.04
N TYR A 136 33.75 -7.04 3.72
CA TYR A 136 32.93 -5.92 4.18
C TYR A 136 31.49 -6.03 3.67
N TRP A 137 31.32 -6.35 2.38
CA TRP A 137 29.99 -6.53 1.79
C TRP A 137 29.22 -7.65 2.49
N LEU A 138 29.86 -8.78 2.73
CA LEU A 138 29.26 -9.94 3.40
C LEU A 138 28.85 -9.62 4.84
N ASP A 139 29.64 -8.86 5.59
CA ASP A 139 29.30 -8.47 6.96
C ASP A 139 28.13 -7.46 6.99
N ASN A 140 28.08 -6.57 5.99
CA ASN A 140 27.11 -5.46 5.95
C ASN A 140 25.87 -5.71 5.07
N CYS A 141 25.83 -6.82 4.33
CA CYS A 141 24.69 -7.19 3.47
C CYS A 141 23.67 -8.05 4.22
N GLN A 142 22.39 -7.78 4.02
CA GLN A 142 21.31 -8.63 4.50
C GLN A 142 20.37 -8.99 3.35
N TRP A 143 20.02 -10.27 3.26
CA TRP A 143 18.99 -10.75 2.37
C TRP A 143 17.64 -10.84 3.09
N ASP A 144 16.63 -10.20 2.52
CA ASP A 144 15.29 -10.12 3.09
C ASP A 144 14.29 -10.80 2.13
N ALA A 145 14.10 -12.10 2.33
CA ALA A 145 13.16 -12.90 1.55
C ALA A 145 11.74 -12.78 2.14
N ARG A 146 10.78 -12.38 1.30
CA ARG A 146 9.41 -12.00 1.69
C ARG A 146 8.31 -12.96 1.20
N HIS A 147 8.70 -14.10 0.64
CA HIS A 147 7.88 -15.18 0.10
C HIS A 147 6.99 -14.81 -1.11
N ASP A 148 5.93 -14.04 -0.87
CA ASP A 148 4.98 -13.61 -1.90
C ASP A 148 4.29 -12.28 -1.51
N GLU A 149 3.62 -11.67 -2.49
CA GLU A 149 2.99 -10.36 -2.31
C GLU A 149 1.81 -10.40 -1.31
N VAL A 150 1.09 -11.51 -1.22
CA VAL A 150 -0.05 -11.67 -0.30
C VAL A 150 0.44 -11.70 1.14
N ALA A 151 1.52 -12.42 1.40
CA ALA A 151 2.21 -12.47 2.69
C ALA A 151 2.72 -11.08 3.09
N VAL A 152 3.34 -10.33 2.16
CA VAL A 152 3.79 -8.95 2.42
C VAL A 152 2.62 -8.03 2.76
N LYS A 153 1.52 -8.07 2.00
CA LYS A 153 0.33 -7.26 2.26
C LYS A 153 -0.28 -7.58 3.63
N THR A 154 -0.40 -8.86 3.96
CA THR A 154 -0.95 -9.32 5.25
C THR A 154 -0.05 -8.91 6.41
N HIS A 155 1.26 -9.09 6.27
CA HIS A 155 2.24 -8.65 7.28
C HIS A 155 2.18 -7.14 7.50
N ASN A 156 2.10 -6.34 6.44
CA ASN A 156 2.00 -4.87 6.56
C ASN A 156 0.70 -4.43 7.25
N ARG A 157 -0.43 -5.11 7.00
CA ARG A 157 -1.70 -4.87 7.69
C ARG A 157 -1.58 -5.14 9.19
N MET A 158 -1.08 -6.33 9.55
CA MET A 158 -0.91 -6.73 10.94
C MET A 158 0.06 -5.79 11.67
N ARG A 159 1.21 -5.50 11.06
CA ARG A 159 2.20 -4.60 11.64
C ARG A 159 1.64 -3.20 11.86
N LEU A 160 0.91 -2.64 10.90
CA LEU A 160 0.32 -1.31 11.08
C LEU A 160 -0.74 -1.34 12.20
N PHE A 161 -1.56 -2.39 12.26
CA PHE A 161 -2.54 -2.56 13.33
C PHE A 161 -1.87 -2.61 14.72
N GLU A 162 -0.77 -3.36 14.86
CA GLU A 162 0.02 -3.43 16.10
C GLU A 162 0.61 -2.08 16.51
N ILE A 163 1.23 -1.35 15.55
CA ILE A 163 1.76 -0.01 15.80
C ILE A 163 0.64 0.93 16.29
N MET A 164 -0.55 0.85 15.69
CA MET A 164 -1.69 1.71 16.06
C MET A 164 -2.28 1.35 17.43
N GLN A 165 -2.38 0.06 17.75
CA GLN A 165 -2.79 -0.38 19.08
C GLN A 165 -1.80 0.07 20.16
N ALA A 166 -0.49 -0.06 19.92
CA ALA A 166 0.54 0.42 20.84
C ALA A 166 0.47 1.93 21.06
N ALA A 167 0.06 2.69 20.03
CA ALA A 167 -0.20 4.13 20.10
C ALA A 167 -1.57 4.51 20.69
N GLY A 168 -2.36 3.55 21.19
CA GLY A 168 -3.68 3.77 21.79
C GLY A 168 -4.78 4.16 20.79
N SER A 169 -4.56 3.95 19.49
CA SER A 169 -5.52 4.27 18.44
C SER A 169 -6.23 3.00 17.96
N LEU A 170 -7.50 2.85 18.32
CA LEU A 170 -8.35 1.75 17.86
C LEU A 170 -8.85 2.03 16.45
N LEU A 171 -8.16 1.48 15.45
CA LEU A 171 -8.57 1.57 14.05
C LEU A 171 -9.33 0.32 13.61
N LEU A 172 -10.36 0.51 12.80
CA LEU A 172 -11.01 -0.57 12.07
C LEU A 172 -10.07 -1.09 10.97
N LEU A 173 -10.23 -2.36 10.58
CA LEU A 173 -9.44 -2.97 9.50
C LEU A 173 -9.53 -2.20 8.18
N GLU A 174 -10.68 -1.60 7.89
CA GLU A 174 -10.88 -0.75 6.71
C GLU A 174 -10.02 0.51 6.75
N HIS A 175 -9.84 1.11 7.92
CA HIS A 175 -8.95 2.27 8.09
C HIS A 175 -7.48 1.90 7.91
N ILE A 176 -7.09 0.68 8.31
CA ILE A 176 -5.73 0.16 8.08
C ILE A 176 -5.44 0.07 6.58
N ASP A 177 -6.40 -0.42 5.80
CA ASP A 177 -6.25 -0.50 4.34
C ASP A 177 -6.13 0.87 3.68
N ILE A 178 -6.97 1.83 4.09
CA ILE A 178 -6.89 3.21 3.60
C ILE A 178 -5.51 3.82 3.90
N LEU A 179 -5.02 3.68 5.14
CA LEU A 179 -3.70 4.20 5.52
C LEU A 179 -2.58 3.56 4.72
N LEU A 180 -2.61 2.25 4.52
CA LEU A 180 -1.61 1.56 3.70
C LEU A 180 -1.64 2.04 2.25
N ASP A 181 -2.81 2.31 1.69
CA ASP A 181 -2.94 2.86 0.34
C ASP A 181 -2.38 4.29 0.24
N GLU A 182 -2.62 5.15 1.23
CA GLU A 182 -2.00 6.48 1.29
C GLU A 182 -0.47 6.40 1.37
N LEU A 183 0.08 5.46 2.16
CA LEU A 183 1.51 5.21 2.20
C LEU A 183 2.06 4.73 0.84
N ARG A 184 1.34 3.84 0.13
CA ARG A 184 1.74 3.38 -1.20
C ARG A 184 1.72 4.51 -2.22
N LYS A 185 0.71 5.37 -2.20
CA LYS A 185 0.63 6.57 -3.06
C LYS A 185 1.82 7.48 -2.82
N LEU A 186 2.16 7.75 -1.57
CA LEU A 186 3.33 8.57 -1.22
C LEU A 186 4.62 7.98 -1.79
N VAL A 187 4.85 6.69 -1.59
CA VAL A 187 6.04 5.99 -2.11
C VAL A 187 6.09 6.06 -3.62
N LYS A 188 4.96 5.83 -4.30
CA LYS A 188 4.86 5.92 -5.76
C LYS A 188 5.20 7.33 -6.26
N THR A 189 4.56 8.36 -5.69
CA THR A 189 4.83 9.76 -6.07
C THR A 189 6.28 10.16 -5.84
N ALA A 190 6.90 9.73 -4.73
CA ALA A 190 8.30 10.00 -4.46
C ALA A 190 9.24 9.24 -5.43
N GLY A 191 8.92 7.98 -5.75
CA GLY A 191 9.64 7.19 -6.75
C GLY A 191 9.58 7.79 -8.15
N ASP A 192 8.40 8.26 -8.57
CA ASP A 192 8.12 8.87 -9.88
C ASP A 192 8.72 10.28 -10.07
N ALA A 193 9.00 10.99 -8.97
CA ALA A 193 9.61 12.31 -9.04
C ALA A 193 10.94 12.27 -9.82
N LYS A 194 11.31 13.37 -10.48
CA LYS A 194 12.61 13.48 -11.16
C LYS A 194 13.67 13.98 -10.18
N TRP A 195 14.91 13.49 -10.31
CA TRP A 195 16.01 13.99 -9.47
C TRP A 195 16.28 15.50 -9.68
N LYS A 196 16.17 15.97 -10.93
CA LYS A 196 16.20 17.40 -11.27
C LYS A 196 14.86 17.77 -11.92
N PRO A 197 14.15 18.81 -11.45
CA PRO A 197 14.45 19.69 -10.31
C PRO A 197 13.99 19.15 -8.94
N ASP A 198 13.24 18.05 -8.89
CA ASP A 198 12.42 17.65 -7.74
C ASP A 198 13.13 16.81 -6.67
N LYS A 199 14.45 16.97 -6.46
CA LYS A 199 15.23 16.18 -5.47
C LYS A 199 14.56 16.11 -4.09
N ALA A 200 13.99 17.22 -3.62
CA ALA A 200 13.32 17.27 -2.32
C ALA A 200 12.10 16.33 -2.23
N LYS A 201 11.39 16.08 -3.35
CA LYS A 201 10.25 15.16 -3.39
C LYS A 201 10.66 13.68 -3.29
N LYS A 202 11.93 13.37 -3.55
CA LYS A 202 12.51 12.03 -3.38
C LYS A 202 13.01 11.75 -1.96
N ILE A 203 13.00 12.72 -1.06
CA ILE A 203 13.54 12.56 0.29
C ILE A 203 12.43 12.80 1.31
N LEU A 204 12.13 11.76 2.09
CA LEU A 204 11.17 11.87 3.18
C LEU A 204 11.91 11.76 4.52
N THR A 205 11.89 12.85 5.28
CA THR A 205 12.40 12.86 6.65
C THR A 205 11.36 12.30 7.60
N ARG A 206 11.79 11.70 8.72
CA ARG A 206 10.89 11.19 9.75
C ARG A 206 9.96 12.26 10.29
N LYS A 207 10.47 13.48 10.52
CA LYS A 207 9.65 14.61 10.98
C LYS A 207 8.51 14.91 9.98
N ALA A 208 8.83 15.08 8.70
CA ALA A 208 7.84 15.36 7.68
C ALA A 208 6.83 14.22 7.54
N PHE A 209 7.30 12.97 7.63
CA PHE A 209 6.44 11.80 7.59
C PHE A 209 5.45 11.75 8.76
N LEU A 210 5.91 11.98 10.00
CA LEU A 210 5.02 12.00 11.16
C LEU A 210 3.99 13.12 11.09
N THR A 211 4.37 14.32 10.67
CA THR A 211 3.42 15.42 10.48
C THR A 211 2.33 15.06 9.46
N MET A 212 2.70 14.43 8.34
CA MET A 212 1.75 13.93 7.36
C MET A 212 0.87 12.80 7.93
N TRP A 213 1.47 11.88 8.68
CA TRP A 213 0.80 10.76 9.31
C TRP A 213 -0.28 11.22 10.30
N ASP A 214 0.06 12.17 11.16
CA ASP A 214 -0.87 12.75 12.13
C ASP A 214 -2.05 13.44 11.42
N ALA A 215 -1.78 14.13 10.30
CA ALA A 215 -2.84 14.72 9.48
C ALA A 215 -3.74 13.66 8.82
N CYS A 216 -3.19 12.53 8.38
CA CYS A 216 -3.97 11.39 7.86
C CYS A 216 -4.85 10.78 8.96
N LEU A 217 -4.31 10.58 10.16
CA LEU A 217 -5.07 10.06 11.29
C LEU A 217 -6.17 11.03 11.75
N ALA A 218 -5.91 12.34 11.77
CA ALA A 218 -6.92 13.34 12.08
C ALA A 218 -8.08 13.28 11.09
N LYS A 219 -7.80 13.22 9.77
CA LYS A 219 -8.83 13.07 8.75
C LYS A 219 -9.66 11.80 8.92
N LEU A 220 -9.04 10.68 9.28
CA LEU A 220 -9.78 9.44 9.53
C LEU A 220 -10.66 9.52 10.78
N LYS A 221 -10.22 10.24 11.83
CA LYS A 221 -11.03 10.50 13.01
C LYS A 221 -12.19 11.45 12.69
N ASP A 222 -11.96 12.46 11.87
CA ASP A 222 -13.00 13.40 11.43
C ASP A 222 -14.01 12.72 10.50
N ASP A 223 -13.55 11.87 9.56
CA ASP A 223 -14.40 11.04 8.70
C ASP A 223 -15.18 9.97 9.49
N ALA A 224 -14.65 9.50 10.63
CA ALA A 224 -15.35 8.59 11.54
C ALA A 224 -16.29 9.32 12.52
N ALA A 225 -16.01 10.60 12.82
CA ALA A 225 -16.86 11.49 13.62
C ALA A 225 -17.98 12.13 12.79
N GLN A 226 -17.86 12.13 11.46
CA GLN A 226 -18.99 12.34 10.56
C GLN A 226 -20.00 11.22 10.84
N PRO A 227 -21.24 11.53 11.27
CA PRO A 227 -22.27 10.52 11.41
C PRO A 227 -22.38 9.76 10.09
N SER A 228 -22.37 8.43 10.17
CA SER A 228 -22.56 7.49 9.06
C SER A 228 -23.52 8.07 8.01
N GLY A 229 -23.00 8.45 6.82
CA GLY A 229 -23.75 9.19 5.81
C GLY A 229 -23.21 10.59 5.45
N GLY A 230 -22.11 11.05 6.07
CA GLY A 230 -21.52 12.37 5.78
C GLY A 230 -21.19 12.63 4.31
N LYS A 231 -20.59 11.64 3.62
CA LYS A 231 -20.27 11.75 2.18
C LYS A 231 -21.52 11.71 1.32
N LEU A 232 -22.51 10.92 1.71
CA LEU A 232 -23.83 10.93 1.07
C LEU A 232 -24.50 12.30 1.19
N ILE A 233 -24.50 12.91 2.38
CA ILE A 233 -25.05 14.25 2.63
C ILE A 233 -24.37 15.27 1.72
N GLU A 234 -23.03 15.31 1.73
CA GLU A 234 -22.25 16.22 0.90
C GLU A 234 -22.60 16.09 -0.59
N LYS A 235 -22.63 14.85 -1.12
CA LYS A 235 -22.93 14.60 -2.53
C LYS A 235 -24.34 14.98 -2.93
N MET A 236 -25.31 14.70 -2.07
CA MET A 236 -26.70 15.02 -2.35
C MET A 236 -26.93 16.53 -2.25
N SER A 237 -26.30 17.21 -1.29
CA SER A 237 -26.30 18.68 -1.20
C SER A 237 -25.61 19.33 -2.40
N ASN A 238 -24.48 18.83 -2.86
CA ASN A 238 -23.79 19.31 -4.08
C ASN A 238 -24.63 19.10 -5.35
N ALA A 239 -25.50 18.09 -5.34
CA ALA A 239 -26.46 17.82 -6.40
C ALA A 239 -27.76 18.64 -6.27
N SER A 240 -27.81 19.64 -5.38
CA SER A 240 -28.97 20.51 -5.14
C SER A 240 -30.24 19.76 -4.69
N LEU A 241 -30.09 18.62 -4.01
CA LEU A 241 -31.22 17.91 -3.40
C LEU A 241 -31.65 18.59 -2.09
N THR A 242 -32.95 18.53 -1.80
CA THR A 242 -33.52 19.19 -0.61
C THR A 242 -33.12 18.48 0.69
N GLY A 243 -32.99 19.24 1.78
CA GLY A 243 -32.58 18.70 3.08
C GLY A 243 -33.46 17.54 3.58
N THR A 244 -34.76 17.55 3.27
CA THR A 244 -35.68 16.46 3.60
C THR A 244 -35.35 15.17 2.84
N VAL A 245 -35.06 15.25 1.54
CA VAL A 245 -34.68 14.09 0.72
C VAL A 245 -33.34 13.52 1.17
N VAL A 246 -32.39 14.40 1.53
CA VAL A 246 -31.10 14.00 2.09
C VAL A 246 -31.28 13.23 3.40
N ALA A 247 -32.10 13.75 4.33
CA ALA A 247 -32.36 13.09 5.61
C ALA A 247 -32.99 11.70 5.43
N MET A 248 -33.97 11.57 4.53
CA MET A 248 -34.60 10.27 4.23
C MET A 248 -33.61 9.28 3.60
N ALA A 249 -32.71 9.73 2.74
CA ALA A 249 -31.68 8.87 2.14
C ALA A 249 -30.68 8.36 3.17
N VAL A 250 -30.30 9.20 4.13
CA VAL A 250 -29.45 8.80 5.27
C VAL A 250 -30.15 7.75 6.12
N ASP A 251 -31.44 7.94 6.43
CA ASP A 251 -32.21 6.97 7.22
C ASP A 251 -32.33 5.61 6.53
N MET A 252 -32.67 5.60 5.23
CA MET A 252 -32.71 4.38 4.41
C MET A 252 -31.35 3.65 4.37
N ARG A 253 -30.24 4.40 4.32
CA ARG A 253 -28.90 3.82 4.36
C ARG A 253 -28.62 3.17 5.73
N LEU A 254 -29.00 3.83 6.82
CA LEU A 254 -28.83 3.30 8.17
C LEU A 254 -29.66 2.04 8.39
N ASP A 255 -30.89 1.99 7.88
CA ASP A 255 -31.75 0.82 7.94
C ASP A 255 -31.19 -0.34 7.13
N TYR A 256 -30.67 -0.08 5.93
CA TYR A 256 -29.95 -1.09 5.13
C TYR A 256 -28.73 -1.63 5.88
N ALA A 257 -27.89 -0.76 6.44
CA ALA A 257 -26.72 -1.17 7.20
C ALA A 257 -27.09 -2.02 8.43
N ARG A 258 -28.20 -1.68 9.12
CA ARG A 258 -28.77 -2.51 10.19
C ARG A 258 -29.18 -3.87 9.65
N SER A 259 -29.97 -3.92 8.57
CA SER A 259 -30.47 -5.18 8.00
C SER A 259 -29.37 -6.16 7.56
N VAL A 260 -28.28 -5.64 6.99
CA VAL A 260 -27.14 -6.45 6.55
C VAL A 260 -26.36 -7.01 7.74
N ARG A 261 -26.23 -6.22 8.83
CA ARG A 261 -25.50 -6.63 10.03
C ARG A 261 -26.28 -7.60 10.93
N THR A 262 -27.60 -7.52 10.95
CA THR A 262 -28.45 -8.30 11.86
C THR A 262 -29.11 -9.51 11.19
N SER A 263 -28.61 -9.98 10.05
CA SER A 263 -29.34 -10.92 9.17
C SER A 263 -29.86 -12.16 9.90
N ARG A 264 -31.14 -12.09 10.30
CA ARG A 264 -31.98 -13.20 10.80
C ARG A 264 -33.10 -13.55 9.82
N TYR A 265 -33.31 -12.77 8.76
CA TYR A 265 -34.51 -12.85 7.90
C TYR A 265 -34.25 -12.83 6.38
N MET A 266 -33.00 -12.68 5.92
CA MET A 266 -32.65 -12.77 4.50
C MET A 266 -31.61 -13.86 4.33
N GLN A 267 -31.85 -14.81 3.42
CA GLN A 267 -30.85 -15.82 3.10
C GLN A 267 -29.63 -15.10 2.51
N PRO A 268 -28.39 -15.39 2.95
CA PRO A 268 -27.17 -14.69 2.53
C PRO A 268 -27.01 -14.57 1.01
N ASP A 269 -27.52 -15.54 0.25
CA ASP A 269 -27.45 -15.58 -1.21
C ASP A 269 -28.39 -14.57 -1.88
N GLU A 270 -29.58 -14.32 -1.32
CA GLU A 270 -30.58 -13.38 -1.85
C GLU A 270 -30.10 -11.93 -1.69
N ALA A 271 -29.59 -11.59 -0.49
CA ALA A 271 -29.03 -10.27 -0.21
C ALA A 271 -27.90 -9.91 -1.18
N SER A 272 -26.98 -10.87 -1.38
CA SER A 272 -25.83 -10.71 -2.27
C SER A 272 -26.25 -10.52 -3.72
N GLN A 273 -27.28 -11.26 -4.18
CA GLN A 273 -27.83 -11.10 -5.52
C GLN A 273 -28.46 -9.72 -5.74
N LEU A 274 -29.27 -9.24 -4.79
CA LEU A 274 -29.90 -7.93 -4.88
C LEU A 274 -28.85 -6.81 -4.85
N GLN A 275 -27.86 -6.88 -3.96
CA GLN A 275 -26.73 -5.94 -3.92
C GLN A 275 -25.95 -5.92 -5.25
N GLY A 276 -25.72 -7.09 -5.84
CA GLY A 276 -25.08 -7.23 -7.16
C GLY A 276 -25.88 -6.54 -8.26
N ARG A 277 -27.20 -6.70 -8.28
CA ARG A 277 -28.10 -6.02 -9.24
C ARG A 277 -28.08 -4.51 -9.07
N VAL A 278 -28.19 -4.01 -7.83
CA VAL A 278 -28.09 -2.56 -7.55
C VAL A 278 -26.77 -2.04 -8.09
N LYS A 279 -25.64 -2.64 -7.72
CA LYS A 279 -24.30 -2.21 -8.16
C LYS A 279 -24.18 -2.14 -9.68
N SER A 280 -24.66 -3.15 -10.39
CA SER A 280 -24.66 -3.19 -11.86
C SER A 280 -25.48 -2.03 -12.46
N GLU A 281 -26.69 -1.79 -11.94
CA GLU A 281 -27.53 -0.68 -12.44
C GLU A 281 -26.90 0.69 -12.20
N VAL A 282 -26.40 0.96 -10.98
CA VAL A 282 -25.83 2.28 -10.70
C VAL A 282 -24.53 2.52 -11.47
N GLN A 283 -23.74 1.46 -11.71
CA GLN A 283 -22.57 1.54 -12.60
C GLN A 283 -22.99 1.91 -14.02
N ASN A 284 -24.01 1.24 -14.57
CA ASN A 284 -24.50 1.51 -15.93
C ASN A 284 -25.00 2.95 -16.07
N LEU A 285 -25.75 3.45 -15.10
CA LEU A 285 -26.21 4.85 -15.07
C LEU A 285 -25.03 5.82 -14.99
N SER A 286 -24.07 5.57 -14.11
CA SER A 286 -22.87 6.40 -13.94
C SER A 286 -22.03 6.44 -15.22
N ALA A 287 -21.85 5.31 -15.89
CA ALA A 287 -21.12 5.22 -17.15
C ALA A 287 -21.82 5.99 -18.28
N LYS A 288 -23.14 5.86 -18.43
CA LYS A 288 -23.92 6.61 -19.42
C LYS A 288 -23.89 8.11 -19.16
N ARG A 289 -23.89 8.52 -17.90
CA ARG A 289 -23.77 9.92 -17.51
C ARG A 289 -22.37 10.47 -17.80
N ALA A 290 -21.32 9.70 -17.50
CA ALA A 290 -19.94 10.07 -17.80
C ALA A 290 -19.67 10.16 -19.31
N ALA A 291 -20.30 9.29 -20.11
CA ALA A 291 -20.26 9.35 -21.57
C ALA A 291 -21.09 10.50 -22.18
N GLY A 292 -21.78 11.30 -21.35
CA GLY A 292 -22.67 12.37 -21.81
C GLY A 292 -23.98 11.90 -22.45
N THR A 293 -24.24 10.59 -22.48
CA THR A 293 -25.49 10.01 -23.03
C THR A 293 -26.69 10.28 -22.13
N LEU A 294 -26.47 10.49 -20.83
CA LEU A 294 -27.48 10.98 -19.89
C LEU A 294 -27.17 12.43 -19.52
N ASP A 295 -27.89 13.36 -20.14
CA ASP A 295 -27.80 14.80 -19.86
C ASP A 295 -28.84 15.20 -18.81
N LEU A 296 -28.60 14.82 -17.56
CA LEU A 296 -29.47 15.09 -16.43
C LEU A 296 -28.75 15.89 -15.36
N ASP A 297 -29.45 16.87 -14.78
CA ASP A 297 -29.01 17.59 -13.60
C ASP A 297 -29.01 16.69 -12.35
N GLY A 298 -28.57 17.24 -11.22
CA GLY A 298 -28.43 16.48 -9.98
C GLY A 298 -29.73 15.81 -9.52
N PRO A 299 -30.83 16.56 -9.37
CA PRO A 299 -32.11 16.01 -8.96
C PRO A 299 -32.70 15.01 -9.96
N ALA A 300 -32.65 15.28 -11.27
CA ALA A 300 -33.20 14.37 -12.27
C ALA A 300 -32.40 13.06 -12.36
N PHE A 301 -31.08 13.11 -12.17
CA PHE A 301 -30.27 11.89 -12.11
C PHE A 301 -30.53 11.08 -10.84
N HIS A 302 -30.70 11.73 -9.69
CA HIS A 302 -31.10 11.05 -8.45
C HIS A 302 -32.46 10.36 -8.61
N ALA A 303 -33.46 11.05 -9.17
CA ALA A 303 -34.76 10.47 -9.45
C ALA A 303 -34.66 9.24 -10.36
N LEU A 304 -33.88 9.31 -11.44
CA LEU A 304 -33.64 8.16 -12.32
C LEU A 304 -33.03 6.97 -11.58
N CYS A 305 -32.11 7.21 -10.64
CA CYS A 305 -31.53 6.13 -9.83
C CYS A 305 -32.59 5.48 -8.95
N VAL A 306 -33.45 6.27 -8.30
CA VAL A 306 -34.57 5.79 -7.49
C VAL A 306 -35.56 4.98 -8.33
N ASP A 307 -35.93 5.47 -9.51
CA ASP A 307 -36.84 4.78 -10.44
C ASP A 307 -36.28 3.41 -10.86
N ARG A 308 -34.95 3.30 -11.04
CA ARG A 308 -34.32 2.00 -11.33
C ARG A 308 -34.38 1.05 -10.15
N MET A 309 -34.26 1.54 -8.91
CA MET A 309 -34.44 0.69 -7.73
C MET A 309 -35.87 0.18 -7.63
N ASP A 310 -36.86 1.02 -7.93
CA ASP A 310 -38.26 0.63 -7.95
C ASP A 310 -38.57 -0.35 -9.09
N ALA A 311 -37.92 -0.21 -10.25
CA ALA A 311 -38.00 -1.18 -11.34
C ALA A 311 -37.38 -2.54 -10.98
N ILE A 312 -36.26 -2.57 -10.25
CA ILE A 312 -35.69 -3.81 -9.71
C ILE A 312 -36.71 -4.47 -8.77
N ASN A 313 -37.29 -3.69 -7.86
CA ASN A 313 -38.29 -4.19 -6.91
C ASN A 313 -39.52 -4.79 -7.61
N ALA A 314 -40.05 -4.08 -8.60
CA ALA A 314 -41.21 -4.52 -9.38
C ALA A 314 -40.93 -5.78 -10.23
N SER A 315 -39.66 -6.06 -10.54
CA SER A 315 -39.26 -7.28 -11.24
C SER A 315 -39.19 -8.52 -10.34
N LEU A 316 -39.33 -8.36 -9.02
CA LEU A 316 -39.30 -9.48 -8.08
C LEU A 316 -40.67 -10.21 -8.07
N PRO A 317 -40.67 -11.52 -7.85
CA PRO A 317 -41.89 -12.29 -7.61
C PRO A 317 -42.73 -11.70 -6.46
N ALA A 318 -44.05 -11.69 -6.60
CA ALA A 318 -44.97 -11.06 -5.65
C ALA A 318 -44.94 -11.67 -4.24
N ASP A 319 -44.45 -12.91 -4.11
CA ASP A 319 -44.28 -13.64 -2.85
C ASP A 319 -43.01 -13.24 -2.07
N GLN A 320 -42.07 -12.51 -2.67
CA GLN A 320 -40.83 -12.07 -2.02
C GLN A 320 -40.96 -10.78 -1.19
N GLY A 321 -42.15 -10.16 -1.23
CA GLY A 321 -42.44 -8.93 -0.48
C GLY A 321 -41.74 -7.68 -1.03
N ASP A 322 -42.05 -6.52 -0.44
CA ASP A 322 -41.46 -5.25 -0.85
C ASP A 322 -40.01 -5.12 -0.36
N ARG A 323 -39.08 -4.94 -1.31
CA ARG A 323 -37.64 -4.72 -1.07
C ARG A 323 -37.19 -3.31 -1.44
N SER A 324 -38.10 -2.38 -1.74
CA SER A 324 -37.77 -1.02 -2.21
C SER A 324 -36.84 -0.29 -1.23
N ALA A 325 -37.13 -0.33 0.08
CA ALA A 325 -36.29 0.29 1.10
C ALA A 325 -34.87 -0.29 1.15
N PHE A 326 -34.73 -1.61 1.03
CA PHE A 326 -33.43 -2.29 1.01
C PHE A 326 -32.59 -1.89 -0.21
N LEU A 327 -33.20 -1.85 -1.39
CA LEU A 327 -32.54 -1.49 -2.64
C LEU A 327 -32.07 -0.03 -2.63
N LYS A 328 -32.94 0.89 -2.19
CA LYS A 328 -32.62 2.32 -2.04
C LYS A 328 -31.53 2.54 -0.99
N GLY A 329 -31.61 1.86 0.15
CA GLY A 329 -30.56 1.90 1.18
C GLY A 329 -29.20 1.38 0.68
N CYS A 330 -29.19 0.31 -0.11
CA CYS A 330 -27.98 -0.21 -0.76
C CYS A 330 -27.37 0.81 -1.75
N MET A 331 -28.20 1.45 -2.57
CA MET A 331 -27.75 2.51 -3.48
C MET A 331 -27.11 3.68 -2.73
N TYR A 332 -27.70 4.10 -1.62
CA TYR A 332 -27.16 5.17 -0.78
C TYR A 332 -25.88 4.77 -0.06
N ASP A 333 -25.74 3.51 0.36
CA ASP A 333 -24.47 2.97 0.89
C ASP A 333 -23.35 3.00 -0.17
N ILE A 334 -23.66 2.66 -1.43
CA ILE A 334 -22.73 2.78 -2.56
C ILE A 334 -22.31 4.25 -2.80
N ALA A 335 -23.26 5.18 -2.71
CA ALA A 335 -22.98 6.61 -2.85
C ALA A 335 -22.09 7.13 -1.72
N ASP A 336 -22.33 6.72 -0.48
CA ASP A 336 -21.50 7.10 0.66
C ASP A 336 -20.06 6.57 0.53
N ARG A 337 -19.87 5.36 -0.02
CA ARG A 337 -18.56 4.73 -0.27
C ARG A 337 -17.81 5.27 -1.50
N CYS A 338 -18.13 6.48 -1.95
CA CYS A 338 -17.49 7.14 -3.08
C CYS A 338 -17.73 6.52 -4.48
N LEU A 339 -18.62 5.54 -4.65
CA LEU A 339 -18.79 4.82 -5.92
C LEU A 339 -19.91 5.38 -6.83
N LEU A 340 -20.75 6.27 -6.31
CA LEU A 340 -21.80 6.99 -7.05
C LEU A 340 -21.74 8.49 -6.75
N ARG A 341 -21.90 9.35 -7.77
CA ARG A 341 -22.05 10.81 -7.62
C ARG A 341 -23.34 11.28 -8.27
N PHE A 342 -24.03 12.21 -7.61
CA PHE A 342 -25.27 12.79 -8.09
C PHE A 342 -25.06 14.12 -8.83
N ASP A 343 -23.94 14.80 -8.61
CA ASP A 343 -23.56 16.01 -9.32
C ASP A 343 -22.66 15.71 -10.53
N ARG A 344 -22.47 16.74 -11.38
CA ARG A 344 -21.56 16.69 -12.55
C ARG A 344 -20.14 17.16 -12.25
N THR A 345 -19.94 17.85 -11.14
CA THR A 345 -18.78 18.72 -10.84
C THR A 345 -17.49 17.98 -10.46
N GLY A 346 -17.23 16.81 -11.04
CA GLY A 346 -15.96 16.11 -10.81
C GLY A 346 -15.65 14.95 -11.75
N LEU A 347 -15.95 15.12 -13.05
CA LEU A 347 -15.24 14.40 -14.10
C LEU A 347 -13.93 15.10 -14.43
#